data_AF-A0A920IC68-F1
#
_entry.id   AF-A0A920IC68-F1
#
_cell.length_a   1.000
_cell.length_b   1.000
_cell.length_c   1.000
_cell.angle_alpha   90.00
_cell.angle_beta   90.00
_cell.angle_gamma   90.00
#
_symmetry.space_group_name_H-M   'P 1'
#
loop_
_entity.id
_entity.type
_entity.pdbx_description
1 polymer ?
#
loop_
_entity_poly.entity_id
_entity_poly.type
_entity_poly.pdbx_seq_one_letter_code
_entity_poly.pdbx_strand_id
1 'polypeptide(L)'
;MNLRLACPKDGFPVGQRSAFDFAGCLELLQGDEDAADVFLKDGQTYQMGELLRQPNLAKTLTAIAEQGRDGFYKGWVAQDMLAKLTALGGRHVQADLDAALATYVQPIKSQFRGYDVWECPPNGQGVIALLLLNIMSGIEKFGDDPINVARMHHEIEAGRLAYRDRSLYLADPAFSDVPVEATQSTYTQTRCAD
;
A
#
# COMPACT_ATOMS: atom_id res chain seq x y z
N MET A 1 18.02 -10.53 -20.97
CA MET A 1 18.37 -10.61 -19.54
C MET A 1 17.23 -11.37 -18.87
N ASN A 2 17.30 -12.70 -18.83
CA ASN A 2 16.24 -13.52 -18.25
C ASN A 2 16.39 -13.47 -16.74
N LEU A 3 15.67 -12.57 -16.06
CA LEU A 3 15.46 -12.69 -14.63
C LEU A 3 14.82 -14.07 -14.42
N ARG A 4 15.58 -15.02 -13.88
CA ARG A 4 15.02 -16.22 -13.27
C ARG A 4 14.30 -15.73 -12.02
N LEU A 5 13.05 -15.28 -12.18
CA LEU A 5 12.10 -15.27 -11.08
C LEU A 5 12.12 -16.69 -10.53
N ALA A 6 12.62 -16.85 -9.30
CA ALA A 6 12.55 -18.14 -8.63
C ALA A 6 11.07 -18.56 -8.62
N CYS A 7 10.77 -19.68 -9.27
CA CYS A 7 9.41 -20.18 -9.35
C CYS A 7 8.95 -20.50 -7.92
N PRO A 8 7.80 -19.99 -7.45
CA PRO A 8 7.32 -20.28 -6.10
C PRO A 8 7.21 -21.79 -5.82
N LYS A 9 7.05 -22.62 -6.86
CA LYS A 9 7.08 -24.08 -6.77
C LYS A 9 8.44 -24.65 -6.36
N ASP A 10 9.52 -24.17 -6.98
CA ASP A 10 10.88 -24.65 -6.71
C ASP A 10 11.46 -24.05 -5.42
N GLY A 11 10.93 -22.88 -5.06
CA GLY A 11 11.22 -22.15 -3.85
C GLY A 11 12.32 -21.11 -4.02
N PHE A 12 12.48 -20.28 -3.00
CA PHE A 12 13.52 -19.26 -2.95
C PHE A 12 14.11 -19.15 -1.54
N PRO A 13 15.40 -18.76 -1.43
CA PRO A 13 16.01 -18.54 -0.14
C PRO A 13 15.36 -17.32 0.54
N VAL A 14 14.97 -17.48 1.80
CA VAL A 14 14.40 -16.40 2.60
C VAL A 14 15.46 -15.33 2.86
N GLY A 15 15.14 -14.07 2.52
CA GLY A 15 16.02 -12.93 2.78
C GLY A 15 15.99 -12.49 4.24
N GLN A 16 17.02 -11.74 4.67
CA GLN A 16 17.14 -11.27 6.05
C GLN A 16 15.92 -10.49 6.54
N ARG A 17 15.39 -9.57 5.70
CA ARG A 17 14.21 -8.77 6.06
C ARG A 17 12.97 -9.66 6.23
N SER A 18 12.75 -10.60 5.31
CA SER A 18 11.63 -11.55 5.38
C SER A 18 11.69 -12.44 6.61
N ALA A 19 12.87 -12.96 6.96
CA ALA A 19 13.04 -13.76 8.19
C ALA A 19 12.71 -12.95 9.45
N PHE A 20 13.15 -11.68 9.50
CA PHE A 20 12.80 -10.76 10.58
C PHE A 20 11.28 -10.51 10.66
N ASP A 21 10.63 -10.23 9.52
CA ASP A 21 9.19 -9.97 9.47
C ASP A 21 8.37 -11.22 9.86
N PHE A 22 8.75 -12.41 9.38
CA PHE A 22 8.09 -13.66 9.75
C PHE A 22 8.16 -13.91 11.25
N ALA A 23 9.33 -13.73 11.86
CA ALA A 23 9.50 -13.87 13.31
C ALA A 23 8.61 -12.90 14.10
N GLY A 24 8.48 -11.66 13.61
CA GLY A 24 7.58 -10.65 14.20
C GLY A 24 6.09 -10.98 14.03
N CYS A 25 5.73 -11.88 13.11
CA CYS A 25 4.35 -12.29 12.82
C CYS A 25 4.04 -13.72 13.30
N LEU A 26 4.90 -14.38 14.10
CA LEU A 26 4.72 -15.78 14.48
C LEU A 26 3.32 -16.08 15.06
N GLU A 27 2.83 -15.25 15.97
CA GLU A 27 1.50 -15.42 16.59
C GLU A 27 0.37 -15.33 15.56
N LEU A 28 0.46 -14.38 14.62
CA LEU A 28 -0.49 -14.24 13.53
C LEU A 28 -0.48 -15.48 12.61
N LEU A 29 0.71 -15.97 12.27
CA LEU A 29 0.90 -17.14 11.41
C LEU A 29 0.40 -18.42 12.07
N GLN A 30 0.58 -18.57 13.38
CA GLN A 30 0.04 -19.70 14.15
C GLN A 30 -1.49 -19.64 14.31
N GLY A 31 -2.08 -18.44 14.20
CA GLY A 31 -3.52 -18.22 14.31
C GLY A 31 -4.34 -18.69 13.09
N ASP A 32 -3.69 -19.06 11.98
CA ASP A 32 -4.36 -19.54 10.77
C ASP A 32 -3.61 -20.76 10.18
N GLU A 33 -4.33 -21.88 10.03
CA GLU A 33 -3.73 -23.15 9.58
C GLU A 33 -3.13 -23.05 8.17
N ASP A 34 -3.80 -22.35 7.24
CA ASP A 34 -3.32 -22.21 5.86
C ASP A 34 -2.04 -21.35 5.80
N ALA A 35 -1.95 -20.31 6.62
CA ALA A 35 -0.75 -19.49 6.76
C ALA A 35 0.39 -20.27 7.44
N ALA A 36 0.10 -21.04 8.49
CA ALA A 36 1.07 -21.88 9.18
C ALA A 36 1.70 -22.91 8.23
N ASP A 37 0.89 -23.58 7.40
CA ASP A 37 1.33 -24.58 6.43
C ASP A 37 2.32 -24.02 5.38
N VAL A 38 2.26 -22.72 5.11
CA VAL A 38 3.13 -22.06 4.14
C VAL A 38 4.36 -21.43 4.80
N PHE A 39 4.17 -20.73 5.92
CA PHE A 39 5.19 -19.86 6.49
C PHE A 39 5.87 -20.41 7.75
N LEU A 40 5.40 -21.55 8.27
CA LEU A 40 6.03 -22.23 9.39
C LEU A 40 6.61 -23.59 8.97
N LYS A 41 7.73 -23.92 9.59
CA LYS A 41 8.42 -25.19 9.49
C LYS A 41 8.61 -25.70 10.91
N ASP A 42 7.99 -26.82 11.24
CA ASP A 42 7.98 -27.40 12.59
C ASP A 42 7.49 -26.40 13.66
N GLY A 43 6.47 -25.60 13.30
CA GLY A 43 5.88 -24.58 14.18
C GLY A 43 6.71 -23.31 14.37
N GLN A 44 7.83 -23.17 13.64
CA GLN A 44 8.73 -22.02 13.69
C GLN A 44 8.82 -21.33 12.33
N THR A 45 9.13 -20.03 12.32
CA THR A 45 9.29 -19.27 11.07
C THR A 45 10.61 -19.60 10.38
N TYR A 46 10.60 -19.54 9.05
CA TYR A 46 11.81 -19.70 8.24
C TYR A 46 12.91 -18.70 8.62
N GLN A 47 14.14 -19.21 8.72
CA GLN A 47 15.35 -18.43 8.94
C GLN A 47 15.95 -17.94 7.61
N MET A 48 16.82 -16.93 7.70
CA MET A 48 17.55 -16.43 6.54
C MET A 48 18.31 -17.57 5.82
N GLY A 49 18.16 -17.63 4.51
CA GLY A 49 18.81 -18.62 3.65
C GLY A 49 18.06 -19.96 3.57
N GLU A 50 17.09 -20.23 4.44
CA GLU A 50 16.24 -21.40 4.29
C GLU A 50 15.35 -21.29 3.04
N LEU A 51 15.04 -22.43 2.45
CA LEU A 51 14.28 -22.50 1.21
C LEU A 51 12.78 -22.55 1.50
N LEU A 52 12.07 -21.46 1.19
CA LEU A 52 10.61 -21.38 1.26
C LEU A 52 10.00 -21.78 -0.10
N ARG A 53 9.04 -22.71 -0.09
CA ARG A 53 8.28 -23.16 -1.26
C ARG A 53 6.81 -22.85 -1.09
N GLN A 54 6.18 -22.34 -2.15
CA GLN A 54 4.77 -21.96 -2.18
C GLN A 54 4.08 -22.59 -3.40
N PRO A 55 3.85 -23.92 -3.40
CA PRO A 55 3.27 -24.63 -4.55
C PRO A 55 1.82 -24.20 -4.84
N ASN A 56 1.04 -23.86 -3.81
CA ASN A 56 -0.33 -23.35 -3.99
C ASN A 56 -0.31 -21.97 -4.66
N LEU A 57 0.60 -21.07 -4.26
CA LEU A 57 0.80 -19.80 -4.94
C LEU A 57 1.24 -20.00 -6.40
N ALA A 58 2.12 -20.95 -6.67
CA ALA A 58 2.51 -21.29 -8.04
C ALA A 58 1.31 -21.75 -8.88
N LYS A 59 0.43 -22.59 -8.32
CA LYS A 59 -0.81 -23.03 -8.98
C LYS A 59 -1.73 -21.84 -9.30
N THR A 60 -1.90 -20.91 -8.35
CA THR A 60 -2.69 -19.69 -8.55
C THR A 60 -2.08 -18.80 -9.63
N LEU A 61 -0.77 -18.55 -9.59
CA LEU A 61 -0.09 -17.73 -10.60
C LEU A 61 -0.15 -18.36 -12.01
N THR A 62 -0.09 -19.69 -12.11
CA THR A 62 -0.33 -20.39 -13.38
C THR A 62 -1.75 -20.15 -13.90
N ALA A 63 -2.78 -20.24 -13.04
CA ALA A 63 -4.15 -19.95 -13.45
C ALA A 63 -4.30 -18.51 -13.97
N ILE A 64 -3.66 -17.54 -13.32
CA ILE A 64 -3.63 -16.14 -13.78
C ILE A 64 -2.90 -16.01 -15.12
N ALA A 65 -1.76 -16.69 -15.28
CA ALA A 65 -1.01 -16.65 -16.52
C ALA A 65 -1.80 -17.23 -17.71
N GLU A 66 -2.58 -18.29 -17.47
CA GLU A 66 -3.37 -18.99 -18.50
C GLU A 66 -4.71 -18.31 -18.81
N GLN A 67 -5.36 -17.71 -17.81
CA GLN A 67 -6.74 -17.23 -17.90
C GLN A 67 -6.86 -15.72 -17.67
N GLY A 68 -5.75 -15.02 -17.48
CA GLY A 68 -5.72 -13.59 -17.15
C GLY A 68 -6.43 -13.29 -15.83
N ARG A 69 -7.20 -12.20 -15.83
CA ARG A 69 -8.00 -11.76 -14.67
C ARG A 69 -8.92 -12.88 -14.14
N ASP A 70 -9.55 -13.61 -15.05
CA ASP A 70 -10.53 -14.64 -14.67
C ASP A 70 -9.87 -15.83 -13.95
N GLY A 71 -8.56 -16.03 -14.11
CA GLY A 71 -7.79 -17.01 -13.35
C GLY A 71 -7.68 -16.70 -11.85
N PHE A 72 -7.95 -15.46 -11.42
CA PHE A 72 -7.99 -15.05 -10.02
C PHE A 72 -9.42 -14.79 -9.52
N TYR A 73 -10.19 -14.03 -10.29
CA TYR A 73 -11.52 -13.55 -9.87
C TYR A 73 -12.66 -14.54 -10.18
N LYS A 74 -12.38 -15.64 -10.89
CA LYS A 74 -13.36 -16.71 -11.18
C LYS A 74 -12.76 -18.09 -10.95
N GLY A 75 -13.57 -19.11 -11.18
CA GLY A 75 -13.15 -20.51 -11.13
C GLY A 75 -12.68 -20.92 -9.74
N TRP A 76 -11.71 -21.84 -9.69
CA TRP A 76 -11.29 -22.48 -8.44
C TRP A 76 -10.63 -21.50 -7.45
N VAL A 77 -9.91 -20.47 -7.92
CA VAL A 77 -9.25 -19.49 -7.04
C VAL A 77 -10.29 -18.64 -6.31
N ALA A 78 -11.29 -18.13 -7.03
CA ALA A 78 -12.39 -17.37 -6.43
C ALA A 78 -13.22 -18.24 -5.48
N GLN A 79 -13.51 -19.49 -5.86
CA GLN A 79 -14.25 -20.41 -5.01
C GLN A 79 -13.51 -20.72 -3.70
N ASP A 80 -12.20 -20.97 -3.78
CA ASP A 80 -11.33 -21.23 -2.63
C ASP A 80 -11.28 -20.01 -1.68
N MET A 81 -11.08 -18.82 -2.23
CA MET A 81 -11.07 -17.56 -1.49
C MET A 81 -12.42 -17.30 -0.79
N LEU A 82 -13.54 -17.42 -1.51
CA LEU A 82 -14.88 -17.21 -0.95
C LEU A 82 -15.21 -18.24 0.11
N ALA A 83 -14.81 -19.50 -0.07
CA ALA A 83 -15.00 -20.55 0.92
C ALA A 83 -14.27 -20.23 2.23
N LYS A 84 -12.99 -19.86 2.15
CA LYS A 84 -12.19 -19.46 3.32
C LYS A 84 -12.76 -18.22 4.01
N LEU A 85 -13.05 -17.16 3.26
CA LEU A 85 -13.61 -15.92 3.82
C LEU A 85 -14.96 -16.16 4.50
N THR A 86 -15.85 -16.93 3.87
CA THR A 86 -17.17 -17.25 4.43
C THR A 86 -17.04 -18.09 5.70
N ALA A 87 -16.13 -19.07 5.73
CA ALA A 87 -15.86 -19.88 6.93
C ALA A 87 -15.39 -19.03 8.12
N LEU A 88 -14.70 -17.91 7.86
CA LEU A 88 -14.27 -16.93 8.86
C LEU A 88 -15.34 -15.85 9.17
N GLY A 89 -16.55 -15.95 8.62
CA GLY A 89 -17.64 -14.99 8.83
C GLY A 89 -17.62 -13.77 7.90
N GLY A 90 -16.81 -13.79 6.85
CA GLY A 90 -16.82 -12.81 5.77
C GLY A 90 -18.12 -12.84 4.96
N ARG A 91 -18.43 -11.73 4.28
CA ARG A 91 -19.68 -11.56 3.51
C ARG A 91 -19.47 -11.43 1.99
N HIS A 92 -18.25 -11.70 1.54
CA HIS A 92 -17.88 -11.59 0.14
C HIS A 92 -18.68 -12.59 -0.70
N VAL A 93 -19.13 -12.17 -1.86
CA VAL A 93 -19.81 -13.01 -2.85
C VAL A 93 -19.11 -12.91 -4.19
N GLN A 94 -19.39 -13.85 -5.10
CA GLN A 94 -18.83 -13.82 -6.45
C GLN A 94 -19.10 -12.50 -7.18
N ALA A 95 -20.25 -11.86 -6.91
CA ALA A 95 -20.58 -10.56 -7.49
C ALA A 95 -19.59 -9.45 -7.09
N ASP A 96 -19.00 -9.50 -5.89
CA ASP A 96 -17.98 -8.53 -5.46
C ASP A 96 -16.69 -8.71 -6.27
N LEU A 97 -16.29 -9.96 -6.50
CA LEU A 97 -15.12 -10.31 -7.31
C LEU A 97 -15.34 -9.97 -8.79
N ASP A 98 -16.54 -10.20 -9.32
CA ASP A 98 -16.90 -9.86 -10.68
C ASP A 98 -16.88 -8.33 -10.90
N ALA A 99 -17.36 -7.56 -9.92
CA ALA A 99 -17.38 -6.10 -9.95
C ALA A 99 -16.00 -5.45 -9.67
N ALA A 100 -15.02 -6.20 -9.17
CA ALA A 100 -13.69 -5.69 -8.87
C ALA A 100 -12.95 -5.28 -10.16
N LEU A 101 -12.78 -3.97 -10.35
CA LEU A 101 -12.09 -3.38 -11.50
C LEU A 101 -11.06 -2.36 -11.03
N ALA A 102 -9.90 -2.37 -11.68
CA ALA A 102 -8.93 -1.30 -11.54
C ALA A 102 -9.35 -0.13 -12.43
N THR A 103 -9.31 1.09 -11.90
CA THR A 103 -9.60 2.31 -12.65
C THR A 103 -8.30 3.01 -13.03
N TYR A 104 -8.20 3.43 -14.29
CA TYR A 104 -7.18 4.41 -14.67
C TYR A 104 -7.61 5.77 -14.15
N VAL A 105 -6.69 6.43 -13.45
CA VAL A 105 -6.95 7.73 -12.83
C VAL A 105 -6.03 8.78 -13.41
N GLN A 106 -6.53 10.01 -13.51
CA GLN A 106 -5.69 11.16 -13.85
C GLN A 106 -4.86 11.53 -12.61
N PRO A 107 -3.53 11.51 -12.68
CA PRO A 107 -2.69 11.90 -11.55
C PRO A 107 -2.89 13.38 -11.22
N ILE A 108 -2.75 13.70 -9.94
CA ILE A 108 -2.79 15.06 -9.41
C ILE A 108 -1.38 15.58 -9.22
N LYS A 109 -1.20 16.90 -9.19
CA LYS A 109 0.12 17.50 -8.99
C LYS A 109 0.09 18.80 -8.22
N SER A 110 1.23 19.12 -7.64
CA SER A 110 1.57 20.46 -7.14
C SER A 110 2.97 20.85 -7.61
N GLN A 111 3.21 22.16 -7.72
CA GLN A 111 4.54 22.69 -8.01
C GLN A 111 5.30 22.95 -6.71
N PHE A 112 6.52 22.44 -6.61
CA PHE A 112 7.41 22.70 -5.48
C PHE A 112 8.81 23.06 -5.98
N ARG A 113 9.23 24.31 -5.72
CA ARG A 113 10.59 24.81 -6.03
C ARG A 113 11.04 24.55 -7.48
N GLY A 114 10.14 24.76 -8.44
CA GLY A 114 10.42 24.59 -9.87
C GLY A 114 10.21 23.18 -10.42
N TYR A 115 9.73 22.24 -9.59
CA TYR A 115 9.41 20.88 -10.02
C TYR A 115 7.90 20.62 -9.94
N ASP A 116 7.38 19.88 -10.93
CA ASP A 116 6.06 19.26 -10.84
C ASP A 116 6.18 17.94 -10.05
N VAL A 117 5.46 17.84 -8.93
CA VAL A 117 5.37 16.61 -8.13
C VAL A 117 4.00 15.97 -8.40
N TRP A 118 4.02 14.74 -8.89
CA TRP A 118 2.82 13.99 -9.29
C TRP A 118 2.49 12.89 -8.29
N GLU A 119 1.22 12.76 -7.96
CA GLU A 119 0.71 11.80 -6.99
C GLU A 119 -0.61 11.17 -7.47
N CYS A 120 -0.96 10.01 -6.90
CA CYS A 120 -2.26 9.40 -7.12
C CYS A 120 -3.38 10.26 -6.48
N PRO A 121 -4.53 10.43 -7.15
CA PRO A 121 -5.68 11.07 -6.53
C PRO A 121 -6.31 10.21 -5.42
N PRO A 122 -7.23 10.78 -4.63
CA PRO A 122 -8.08 10.00 -3.73
C PRO A 122 -8.80 8.85 -4.47
N ASN A 123 -9.03 7.70 -3.84
CA ASN A 123 -8.81 7.37 -2.42
C ASN A 123 -7.33 7.16 -2.01
N GLY A 124 -6.38 7.31 -2.94
CA GLY A 124 -4.96 7.33 -2.63
C GLY A 124 -4.58 8.48 -1.68
N GLN A 125 -3.58 8.23 -0.83
CA GLN A 125 -3.14 9.21 0.18
C GLN A 125 -2.03 10.16 -0.34
N GLY A 126 -1.65 10.08 -1.61
CA GLY A 126 -0.60 10.92 -2.22
C GLY A 126 -0.91 12.42 -2.16
N VAL A 127 -2.19 12.80 -2.12
CA VAL A 127 -2.63 14.19 -1.91
C VAL A 127 -2.05 14.83 -0.63
N ILE A 128 -1.72 14.03 0.40
CA ILE A 128 -1.11 14.53 1.63
C ILE A 128 0.30 15.06 1.36
N ALA A 129 1.07 14.36 0.51
CA ALA A 129 2.41 14.81 0.12
C ALA A 129 2.34 16.15 -0.61
N LEU A 130 1.37 16.31 -1.53
CA LEU A 130 1.14 17.57 -2.23
C LEU A 130 0.73 18.71 -1.29
N LEU A 131 -0.14 18.42 -0.32
CA LEU A 131 -0.55 19.37 0.71
C LEU A 131 0.63 19.82 1.57
N LEU A 132 1.48 18.89 2.00
CA LEU A 132 2.71 19.18 2.74
C LEU A 132 3.65 20.08 1.94
N LEU A 133 3.90 19.75 0.68
CA LEU A 133 4.75 20.55 -0.20
C LEU A 133 4.18 21.95 -0.42
N ASN A 134 2.85 22.07 -0.55
CA ASN A 134 2.18 23.36 -0.68
C ASN A 134 2.32 24.23 0.58
N ILE A 135 2.19 23.65 1.78
CA ILE A 135 2.46 24.36 3.04
C ILE A 135 3.92 24.79 3.11
N MET A 136 4.83 23.87 2.81
CA MET A 136 6.28 24.09 2.86
C MET A 136 6.79 25.06 1.77
N SER A 137 6.00 25.31 0.73
CA SER A 137 6.32 26.29 -0.32
C SER A 137 6.39 27.73 0.22
N GLY A 138 5.68 28.02 1.31
CA GLY A 138 5.69 29.33 1.97
C GLY A 138 6.95 29.62 2.79
N ILE A 139 7.86 28.65 2.92
CA ILE A 139 9.08 28.80 3.73
C ILE A 139 10.25 29.02 2.79
N GLU A 140 10.87 30.19 2.83
CA GLU A 140 11.91 30.56 1.85
C GLU A 140 13.18 29.70 2.00
N LYS A 141 13.68 29.55 3.23
CA LYS A 141 14.93 28.83 3.54
C LYS A 141 14.74 27.87 4.71
N PHE A 142 15.11 26.61 4.50
CA PHE A 142 15.08 25.56 5.53
C PHE A 142 16.42 25.40 6.26
N GLY A 143 17.24 26.45 6.34
CA GLY A 143 18.63 26.35 6.80
C GLY A 143 19.57 25.72 5.76
N ASP A 144 20.82 25.52 6.14
CA ASP A 144 21.89 25.01 5.26
C ASP A 144 22.20 23.51 5.47
N ASP A 145 21.55 22.87 6.45
CA ASP A 145 21.76 21.46 6.80
C ASP A 145 20.43 20.69 6.75
N PRO A 146 20.38 19.46 6.23
CA PRO A 146 19.15 18.66 6.21
C PRO A 146 18.64 18.28 7.61
N ILE A 147 19.50 18.22 8.62
CA ILE A 147 19.18 17.91 10.02
C ILE A 147 19.40 19.17 10.85
N ASN A 148 18.44 20.09 10.77
CA ASN A 148 18.44 21.27 11.63
C ASN A 148 17.08 21.44 12.34
N VAL A 149 17.13 22.02 13.55
CA VAL A 149 15.97 22.13 14.43
C VAL A 149 14.84 22.93 13.80
N ALA A 150 15.15 24.03 13.12
CA ALA A 150 14.14 24.88 12.48
C ALA A 150 13.41 24.13 11.35
N ARG A 151 14.14 23.43 10.49
CA ARG A 151 13.59 22.61 9.41
C ARG A 151 12.73 21.48 9.95
N MET A 152 13.23 20.74 10.96
CA MET A 152 12.45 19.69 11.60
C MET A 152 11.15 20.25 12.19
N HIS A 153 11.21 21.39 12.89
CA HIS A 153 10.01 22.05 13.42
C HIS A 153 9.01 22.40 12.32
N HIS A 154 9.46 22.99 11.21
CA HIS A 154 8.59 23.31 10.08
C HIS A 154 7.98 22.08 9.42
N GLU A 155 8.77 21.03 9.20
CA GLU A 155 8.30 19.75 8.65
C GLU A 155 7.28 19.08 9.59
N ILE A 156 7.50 19.15 10.91
CA ILE A 156 6.57 18.62 11.92
C ILE A 156 5.25 19.41 11.90
N GLU A 157 5.28 20.74 11.90
CA GLU A 157 4.07 21.56 11.90
C GLU A 157 3.30 21.45 10.58
N ALA A 158 3.99 21.40 9.44
CA ALA A 158 3.38 21.09 8.15
C ALA A 158 2.73 19.71 8.18
N GLY A 159 3.44 18.71 8.74
CA GLY A 159 2.92 17.37 9.08
C GLY A 159 1.59 17.44 9.81
N ARG A 160 1.59 18.09 10.97
CA ARG A 160 0.41 18.22 11.84
C ARG A 160 -0.79 18.81 11.10
N LEU A 161 -0.58 19.87 10.32
CA LEU A 161 -1.64 20.53 9.54
C LEU A 161 -2.16 19.64 8.41
N ALA A 162 -1.27 18.99 7.65
CA ALA A 162 -1.67 18.12 6.54
C ALA A 162 -2.44 16.88 7.03
N TYR A 163 -2.01 16.27 8.13
CA TYR A 163 -2.69 15.11 8.72
C TYR A 163 -4.01 15.48 9.39
N ARG A 164 -4.17 16.71 9.92
CA ARG A 164 -5.48 17.23 10.34
C ARG A 164 -6.44 17.24 9.15
N ASP A 165 -6.02 17.83 8.02
CA ASP A 165 -6.89 18.00 6.85
C ASP A 165 -7.17 16.65 6.17
N ARG A 166 -6.19 15.74 6.11
CA ARG A 166 -6.40 14.32 5.74
C ARG A 166 -7.54 13.71 6.53
N SER A 167 -7.53 13.88 7.85
CA SER A 167 -8.51 13.24 8.74
C SER A 167 -9.91 13.83 8.60
N LEU A 168 -10.03 15.05 8.10
CA LEU A 168 -11.31 15.72 7.88
C LEU A 168 -11.89 15.46 6.49
N TYR A 169 -11.05 15.34 5.47
CA TYR A 169 -11.50 15.43 4.07
C TYR A 169 -11.12 14.25 3.18
N LEU A 170 -10.09 13.46 3.52
CA LEU A 170 -9.65 12.39 2.63
C LEU A 170 -10.59 11.20 2.72
N ALA A 171 -11.20 10.86 1.58
CA ALA A 171 -12.12 9.74 1.46
C ALA A 171 -12.06 9.16 0.03
N ASP A 172 -12.87 8.14 -0.23
CA ASP A 172 -13.17 7.71 -1.59
C ASP A 172 -14.13 8.72 -2.26
N PRO A 173 -13.74 9.37 -3.38
CA PRO A 173 -14.59 10.31 -4.10
C PRO A 173 -15.92 9.73 -4.60
N ALA A 174 -16.04 8.41 -4.71
CA ALA A 174 -17.31 7.77 -5.05
C ALA A 174 -18.35 7.84 -3.92
N PHE A 175 -17.91 8.14 -2.68
CA PHE A 175 -18.75 8.10 -1.48
C PHE A 175 -18.78 9.42 -0.69
N SER A 176 -17.82 10.31 -0.89
CA SER A 176 -17.74 11.59 -0.19
C SER A 176 -17.04 12.65 -1.04
N ASP A 177 -17.43 13.91 -0.87
CA ASP A 177 -16.77 15.02 -1.55
C ASP A 177 -15.37 15.25 -0.97
N VAL A 178 -14.35 15.18 -1.82
CA VAL A 178 -12.96 15.45 -1.46
C VAL A 178 -12.51 16.74 -2.16
N PRO A 179 -12.14 17.81 -1.43
CA PRO A 179 -11.79 19.12 -2.01
C PRO A 179 -10.35 19.12 -2.57
N VAL A 180 -10.10 18.29 -3.58
CA VAL A 180 -8.77 18.08 -4.17
C VAL A 180 -8.18 19.39 -4.71
N GLU A 181 -8.96 20.23 -5.37
CA GLU A 181 -8.49 21.51 -5.89
C GLU A 181 -8.02 22.45 -4.77
N ALA A 182 -8.72 22.46 -3.63
CA ALA A 182 -8.32 23.25 -2.47
C ALA A 182 -6.97 22.79 -1.90
N THR A 183 -6.69 21.48 -1.93
CA THR A 183 -5.40 20.91 -1.50
C THR A 183 -4.25 21.18 -2.48
N GLN A 184 -4.56 21.45 -3.75
CA GLN A 184 -3.59 21.78 -4.80
C GLN A 184 -3.29 23.29 -4.89
N SER A 185 -4.21 24.13 -4.44
CA SER A 185 -4.08 25.58 -4.52
C SER A 185 -3.15 26.18 -3.46
N THR A 186 -2.64 27.39 -3.73
CA THR A 186 -1.89 28.22 -2.76
C THR A 186 -2.71 28.65 -1.54
N TYR A 187 -4.00 28.32 -1.45
CA TYR A 187 -4.89 28.62 -0.33
C TYR A 187 -4.39 28.09 1.02
N THR A 188 -3.54 27.06 1.04
CA THR A 188 -2.87 26.58 2.26
C THR A 188 -1.82 27.52 2.82
N GLN A 189 -1.34 28.51 2.08
CA GLN A 189 -0.40 29.52 2.58
C GLN A 189 -1.03 30.44 3.62
N THR A 190 -2.35 30.68 3.55
CA THR A 190 -3.06 31.63 4.45
C THR A 190 -3.30 31.04 5.85
N ARG A 191 -3.24 29.72 6.02
CA ARG A 191 -3.47 29.04 7.32
C ARG A 191 -2.23 28.90 8.20
N CYS A 192 -1.04 29.27 7.70
CA CYS A 192 0.20 29.29 8.48
C CYS A 192 0.43 30.60 9.25
N ALA A 193 -0.48 31.57 9.12
CA ALA A 193 -0.41 32.87 9.80
C ALA A 193 -1.18 32.91 11.14
N ASP A 194 -1.93 31.85 11.47
CA ASP A 194 -2.69 31.67 12.72
C ASP A 194 -2.10 30.53 13.56
#